data_AF-A0A1I3NBV8-F1
#
_entry.id   AF-A0A1I3NBV8-F1
#
_cell.length_a   1.000
_cell.length_b   1.000
_cell.length_c   1.000
_cell.angle_alpha   90.00
_cell.angle_beta   90.00
_cell.angle_gamma   90.00
#
_symmetry.space_group_name_H-M   'P 1'
#
loop_
_entity.id
_entity.type
_entity.pdbx_description
1 polymer ?
#
loop_
_entity_poly.entity_id
_entity_poly.type
_entity_poly.pdbx_seq_one_letter_code
_entity_poly.pdbx_strand_id
1 'polypeptide(L)' 'MGPVGGASYVVKGGKPATRTVAGRVRKLMFKNLRPGAHQLRVTARNAVGSGTPSAARIVRIR' A
#
# COMPACT_ATOMS: atom_id res chain seq x y z
N MET A 1 -2.12 -0.33 -26.69
CA MET A 1 -2.48 0.22 -25.36
C MET A 1 -2.73 -0.96 -24.42
N GLY A 2 -1.81 -1.23 -23.47
CA GLY A 2 -1.88 -2.40 -22.56
C GLY A 2 -2.11 -1.99 -21.09
N PRO A 3 -2.59 -2.89 -20.21
CA PRO A 3 -3.32 -2.53 -18.99
C PRO A 3 -2.42 -1.95 -17.88
N VAL A 4 -2.96 -0.94 -17.20
CA VAL A 4 -2.33 -0.13 -16.16
C VAL A 4 -2.27 -0.93 -14.85
N GLY A 5 -1.23 -1.74 -14.67
CA GLY A 5 -1.09 -2.72 -13.58
C GLY A 5 -0.97 -2.10 -12.18
N GLY A 6 -1.92 -2.38 -11.29
CA GLY A 6 -2.06 -1.74 -9.99
C GLY A 6 -1.25 -2.29 -8.81
N ALA A 7 -1.00 -1.45 -7.81
CA ALA A 7 -0.39 -1.82 -6.52
C ALA A 7 -1.36 -1.64 -5.36
N SER A 8 -1.46 -2.64 -4.47
CA SER A 8 -2.21 -2.56 -3.20
C SER A 8 -1.25 -2.36 -2.03
N TYR A 9 -1.52 -1.39 -1.17
CA TYR A 9 -0.72 -1.07 0.01
C TYR A 9 -1.55 -1.38 1.26
N VAL A 10 -1.02 -2.18 2.18
CA VAL A 10 -1.68 -2.54 3.44
C VAL A 10 -0.90 -1.93 4.59
N VAL A 11 -1.56 -1.06 5.36
CA VAL A 11 -1.04 -0.51 6.61
C VAL A 11 -1.59 -1.32 7.79
N LYS A 12 -0.74 -1.89 8.64
CA LYS A 12 -1.15 -2.52 9.91
C LYS A 12 -0.67 -1.66 11.10
N GLY A 13 -1.64 -1.10 11.82
CA GLY A 13 -1.48 -0.22 12.99
C GLY A 13 -2.62 0.81 13.01
N GLY A 14 -3.65 0.64 13.85
CA GLY A 14 -4.93 1.34 13.66
C GLY A 14 -5.69 0.88 12.41
N LYS A 15 -6.96 1.33 12.22
CA LYS A 15 -7.87 0.91 11.14
C LYS A 15 -7.07 0.69 9.84
N PRO A 16 -6.95 -0.55 9.32
CA PRO A 16 -6.04 -0.84 8.22
C PRO A 16 -6.47 -0.08 6.98
N ALA A 17 -5.71 0.96 6.63
CA ALA A 17 -5.92 1.70 5.41
C ALA A 17 -5.35 0.86 4.26
N THR A 18 -6.23 0.19 3.52
CA THR A 18 -5.84 -0.50 2.28
C THR A 18 -6.10 0.43 1.12
N ARG A 19 -5.08 0.72 0.33
CA ARG A 19 -5.22 1.54 -0.88
C ARG A 19 -4.75 0.75 -2.09
N THR A 20 -5.65 0.51 -3.02
CA THR A 20 -5.33 -0.08 -4.32
C THR A 20 -5.25 1.04 -5.34
N VAL A 21 -4.11 1.14 -6.01
CA VAL A 21 -3.91 2.05 -7.14
C VAL A 21 -3.76 1.22 -8.39
N ALA A 22 -4.29 1.66 -9.53
CA ALA A 22 -3.96 1.10 -10.83
C ALA A 22 -2.62 1.69 -11.31
N GLY A 23 -1.82 0.91 -12.03
CA GLY A 23 -0.53 1.35 -12.56
C GLY A 23 0.65 1.31 -11.59
N ARG A 24 1.84 1.52 -12.14
CA ARG A 24 3.09 1.62 -11.38
C ARG A 24 3.16 2.99 -10.70
N VAL A 25 2.60 3.08 -9.50
CA VAL A 25 2.63 4.31 -8.70
C VAL A 25 3.87 4.32 -7.81
N ARG A 26 4.72 5.35 -8.00
CA ARG A 26 5.93 5.54 -7.17
C ARG A 26 5.66 6.30 -5.88
N LYS A 27 4.54 7.01 -5.77
CA LYS A 27 4.18 7.84 -4.62
C LYS A 27 2.71 7.67 -4.26
N LEU A 28 2.44 7.17 -3.05
CA LEU A 28 1.11 7.03 -2.50
C LEU A 28 1.02 7.84 -1.20
N MET A 29 -0.08 8.57 -1.01
CA MET A 29 -0.26 9.43 0.16
C MET A 29 -1.48 8.98 0.96
N PHE A 30 -1.28 8.55 2.20
CA PHE A 30 -2.39 8.21 3.09
C PHE A 30 -2.82 9.47 3.85
N LYS A 31 -4.11 9.83 3.75
CA LYS A 31 -4.71 10.94 4.50
C LYS A 31 -5.49 10.37 5.69
N ASN A 32 -5.65 11.17 6.74
CA ASN A 32 -6.45 10.83 7.93
C ASN A 32 -6.00 9.57 8.68
N LEU A 33 -4.70 9.24 8.63
CA LEU A 33 -4.15 8.23 9.52
C LEU A 33 -4.09 8.80 10.93
N ARG A 34 -4.53 8.02 11.91
CA ARG A 34 -4.43 8.39 13.32
C ARG A 34 -2.96 8.58 13.70
N PRO A 35 -2.61 9.54 14.57
CA PRO A 35 -1.26 9.64 15.13
C PRO A 35 -0.84 8.30 15.75
N GLY A 36 0.42 7.92 15.55
CA GLY A 36 0.96 6.64 16.01
C GLY A 36 1.94 5.99 15.04
N ALA A 37 2.39 4.79 15.41
CA ALA A 37 3.25 3.97 14.58
C ALA A 37 2.42 3.07 13.64
N HIS A 38 2.78 3.08 12.36
CA HIS A 38 2.09 2.38 11.28
C HIS A 38 3.06 1.48 10.53
N GLN A 39 2.73 0.20 10.33
CA GLN A 39 3.50 -0.70 9.48
C GLN A 39 2.97 -0.67 8.06
N LEU A 40 3.76 -0.19 7.10
CA LEU A 40 3.43 -0.19 5.67
C LEU A 40 3.99 -1.44 4.99
N ARG A 41 3.18 -2.10 4.17
CA ARG A 41 3.60 -3.16 3.22
C ARG A 41 2.99 -2.91 1.84
N VAL A 42 3.73 -3.27 0.80
CA VAL A 42 3.31 -3.13 -0.60
C VAL A 42 3.15 -4.51 -1.22
N THR A 43 2.03 -4.74 -1.89
CA THR A 43 1.76 -5.97 -2.64
C THR A 43 1.39 -5.59 -4.07
N ALA A 44 2.19 -6.05 -5.04
CA ALA A 44 1.87 -5.87 -6.45
C ALA A 44 0.76 -6.86 -6.86
N ARG A 45 -0.20 -6.42 -7.67
CA ARG A 45 -1.27 -7.28 -8.20
C ARG A 45 -1.38 -7.12 -9.71
N ASN A 46 -1.47 -8.24 -10.42
CA ASN A 46 -1.78 -8.29 -11.85
C ASN A 46 -3.01 -9.18 -12.10
N ALA A 47 -3.35 -9.43 -13.36
CA ALA A 47 -4.49 -10.28 -13.74
C ALA A 47 -4.34 -11.74 -13.29
N VAL A 48 -3.10 -12.22 -13.11
CA VAL A 48 -2.79 -13.58 -12.65
C VAL A 48 -2.97 -13.70 -11.13
N GLY A 49 -2.66 -12.66 -10.37
CA GLY A 49 -2.80 -12.68 -8.93
C GLY A 49 -2.03 -11.58 -8.20
N SER A 50 -1.82 -11.78 -6.90
CA SER A 50 -1.01 -10.89 -6.06
C SER A 50 0.35 -11.52 -5.79
N GLY A 51 1.41 -10.72 -5.83
CA GLY A 51 2.76 -11.15 -5.48
C GLY A 51 3.00 -11.18 -3.97
N THR A 52 4.23 -11.52 -3.58
CA THR A 52 4.65 -11.51 -2.17
C THR A 52 4.67 -10.08 -1.62
N PRO A 53 4.19 -9.85 -0.37
CA PRO A 53 4.28 -8.54 0.27
C PRO A 53 5.74 -8.10 0.46
N SER A 54 6.00 -6.80 0.32
CA SER A 54 7.29 -6.22 0.63
C SER A 54 7.64 -6.34 2.12
N ALA A 55 8.92 -6.11 2.45
CA ALA A 55 9.34 -5.88 3.83
C ALA A 55 8.51 -4.77 4.48
N ALA A 56 8.19 -4.95 5.76
CA ALA A 56 7.42 -3.99 6.51
C ALA A 56 8.27 -2.74 6.80
N ARG A 57 7.71 -1.56 6.54
CA ARG A 57 8.32 -0.28 6.93
C ARG A 57 7.49 0.38 8.01
N ILE A 58 8.12 0.69 9.15
CA ILE A 58 7.46 1.44 10.22
C ILE A 58 7.56 2.94 9.90
N VAL A 59 6.41 3.62 9.90
CA VAL A 59 6.30 5.07 9.75
C VAL A 59 5.54 5.60 10.96
N ARG A 60 6.04 6.68 11.57
CA ARG A 60 5.39 7.30 12.71
C ARG A 60 4.75 8.61 12.27
N ILE A 61 3.45 8.71 12.48
CA ILE A 61 2.65 9.91 12.19
C ILE A 61 2.45 10.64 13.51
N ARG A 62 2.72 11.94 13.50
CA ARG A 62 2.60 12.84 14.64
C ARG A 62 1.44 13.80 14.38
#